data_AF-A0A5B8URY3-F1
#
_entry.id   AF-A0A5B8URY3-F1
#
_cell.length_a   1.000
_cell.length_b   1.000
_cell.length_c   1.000
_cell.angle_alpha   90.00
_cell.angle_beta   90.00
_cell.angle_gamma   90.00
#
_symmetry.space_group_name_H-M   'P 1'
#
loop_
_entity.id
_entity.type
_entity.pdbx_description
1 polymer ?
#
loop_
_entity_poly.entity_id
_entity_poly.type
_entity_poly.pdbx_seq_one_letter_code
_entity_poly.pdbx_strand_id
1 'polypeptide(L)'
;MKRLLPVLLAGFAFFQAKAQLTPFEKSADKNYTATYAEITTYYQQLTKLHPQMKLINYGITDVGKPLTLVVLSRDKVFDPALIKKQNKRVILINNGIHPGEPEGIDATMMLTRDLLKNNKLPKDLVLCFIEVYNIGGCLNRGISRINQNGPRAYGFRGNYKNLDLNRDFIKADSKNALAFEKILNTWQPEVFLDNHTSDGADYQYVMTLIETQKDKQNPILAEYTSKTLSPELYRRMAKSGYEMTPYVEEIKGTPDSGIVAFLETPRFGTGYTAQHNIISYITETHMLKPFDKRVYSTYDFMQHLIDICERDHKLIGELKHKADEQVKNQTTFALNWELDEQHWDTLTFKGYEAGHKPSEVSGLPRLYYDRSKPFTKTIKYYDNYKASVFADKPVAYVIPQAWGKVIDLFKLNNIAMRKLAHDTTLDLQMYYIADYKTPERPYEGHYLHSNVKLTPTGMKVKFYAGDYVVYTNQALNRYIVETLEPQGVDSFFAWNFFDSVLGEKEGYSDYVFEDDAAALLKKDPELRKKLDDEKAKNPQLANSARAQLNFVYRNSPYFEKTYLRYPVGRLLTGTKLDLQ
;
A
#
# COMPACT_ATOMS: atom_id res chain seq x y z
N MET A 1 -27.36 70.05 4.53
CA MET A 1 -26.75 69.43 3.33
C MET A 1 -26.43 67.98 3.64
N LYS A 2 -26.93 67.06 2.81
CA LYS A 2 -27.06 65.62 3.09
C LYS A 2 -25.79 64.85 2.68
N ARG A 3 -25.36 64.00 3.61
CA ARG A 3 -24.78 62.65 3.49
C ARG A 3 -24.21 62.22 2.13
N LEU A 4 -22.90 62.01 2.09
CA LEU A 4 -22.18 61.12 1.17
C LEU A 4 -21.29 60.18 2.00
N LEU A 5 -21.73 58.93 2.19
CA LEU A 5 -20.89 57.73 2.35
C LEU A 5 -21.84 56.52 2.34
N PRO A 6 -21.91 55.75 1.23
CA PRO A 6 -21.34 54.41 1.28
C PRO A 6 -20.88 53.91 -0.11
N VAL A 7 -19.59 54.00 -0.43
CA VAL A 7 -19.01 53.27 -1.58
C VAL A 7 -17.77 52.45 -1.20
N LEU A 8 -17.16 52.72 -0.03
CA LEU A 8 -15.93 52.00 0.38
C LEU A 8 -16.14 50.59 0.97
N LEU A 9 -17.36 50.20 1.39
CA LEU A 9 -17.60 48.87 1.97
C LEU A 9 -17.87 47.77 0.92
N ALA A 10 -18.33 48.12 -0.28
CA ALA A 10 -18.57 47.14 -1.34
C ALA A 10 -17.28 46.63 -2.00
N GLY A 11 -16.22 47.45 -2.04
CA GLY A 11 -14.91 47.06 -2.59
C GLY A 11 -14.22 45.98 -1.75
N PHE A 12 -14.23 46.10 -0.42
CA PHE A 12 -13.50 45.17 0.45
C PHE A 12 -14.06 43.73 0.45
N ALA A 13 -15.38 43.56 0.29
CA ALA A 13 -16.00 42.22 0.22
C ALA A 13 -15.67 41.49 -1.10
N PHE A 14 -15.62 42.21 -2.23
CA PHE A 14 -15.25 41.61 -3.53
C PHE A 14 -13.76 41.28 -3.65
N PHE A 15 -12.87 42.05 -3.01
CA PHE A 15 -11.43 41.75 -2.99
C PHE A 15 -11.08 40.53 -2.14
N GLN A 16 -11.78 40.28 -1.03
CA GLN A 16 -11.56 39.07 -0.23
C GLN A 16 -12.02 37.78 -0.94
N ALA A 17 -13.06 37.83 -1.77
CA ALA A 17 -13.58 36.65 -2.47
C ALA A 17 -12.59 36.05 -3.48
N LYS A 18 -11.77 36.88 -4.15
CA LYS A 18 -10.72 36.42 -5.08
C LYS A 18 -9.43 35.98 -4.38
N ALA A 19 -9.20 36.42 -3.14
CA ALA A 19 -7.95 36.20 -2.42
C ALA A 19 -7.69 34.71 -2.05
N GLN A 20 -8.73 33.88 -2.01
CA GLN A 20 -8.65 32.47 -1.61
C GLN A 20 -8.85 31.46 -2.75
N LEU A 21 -8.87 31.90 -4.02
CA LEU A 21 -8.91 30.96 -5.15
C LEU A 21 -7.58 30.19 -5.26
N THR A 22 -7.67 28.90 -5.58
CA THR A 22 -6.49 28.06 -5.87
C THR A 22 -5.81 28.51 -7.17
N PRO A 23 -4.54 28.15 -7.41
CA PRO A 23 -3.90 28.45 -8.68
C PRO A 23 -4.65 27.86 -9.89
N PHE A 24 -5.20 26.65 -9.76
CA PHE A 24 -6.12 26.07 -10.74
C PHE A 24 -7.31 26.97 -11.03
N GLU A 25 -7.99 27.48 -10.00
CA GLU A 25 -9.17 28.34 -10.19
C GLU A 25 -8.81 29.71 -10.79
N LYS A 26 -7.61 30.23 -10.49
CA LYS A 26 -7.10 31.49 -11.05
C LYS A 26 -6.72 31.37 -12.52
N SER A 27 -6.42 30.17 -13.02
CA SER A 27 -6.14 29.98 -14.44
C SER A 27 -7.39 30.15 -15.29
N ALA A 28 -7.33 31.03 -16.29
CA ALA A 28 -8.47 31.34 -17.16
C ALA A 28 -8.95 30.11 -17.96
N ASP A 29 -8.02 29.27 -18.39
CA ASP A 29 -8.28 28.03 -19.15
C ASP A 29 -8.36 26.77 -18.27
N LYS A 30 -8.25 26.92 -16.94
CA LYS A 30 -8.22 25.80 -15.98
C LYS A 30 -7.15 24.74 -16.27
N ASN A 31 -6.05 25.13 -16.92
CA ASN A 31 -4.98 24.22 -17.33
C ASN A 31 -3.68 24.41 -16.52
N TYR A 32 -3.80 24.70 -15.22
CA TYR A 32 -2.68 24.96 -14.31
C TYR A 32 -2.90 24.22 -13.00
N THR A 33 -1.85 23.57 -12.49
CA THR A 33 -1.82 22.97 -11.16
C THR A 33 -0.80 23.66 -10.29
N ALA A 34 -1.12 23.80 -8.99
CA ALA A 34 -0.27 24.45 -8.00
C ALA A 34 1.15 23.86 -7.95
N THR A 35 2.14 24.75 -7.76
CA THR A 35 3.52 24.38 -7.40
C THR A 35 3.62 24.09 -5.90
N TYR A 36 4.66 23.37 -5.46
CA TYR A 36 4.90 23.12 -4.03
C TYR A 36 4.85 24.40 -3.18
N ALA A 37 5.49 25.49 -3.64
CA ALA A 37 5.48 26.76 -2.93
C ALA A 37 4.07 27.38 -2.86
N GLU A 38 3.27 27.28 -3.91
CA GLU A 38 1.88 27.76 -3.92
C GLU A 38 0.98 26.92 -3.00
N ILE A 39 1.14 25.59 -2.99
CA ILE A 39 0.41 24.67 -2.11
C ILE A 39 0.66 25.05 -0.65
N THR A 40 1.94 25.10 -0.23
CA THR A 40 2.31 25.43 1.14
C THR A 40 1.86 26.84 1.52
N THR A 41 2.03 27.84 0.64
CA THR A 41 1.60 29.22 0.89
C THR A 41 0.08 29.30 1.07
N TYR A 42 -0.68 28.59 0.24
CA TYR A 42 -2.14 28.56 0.31
C TYR A 42 -2.63 28.04 1.66
N TYR A 43 -2.14 26.88 2.11
CA TYR A 43 -2.54 26.31 3.39
C TYR A 43 -2.08 27.16 4.59
N GLN A 44 -0.88 27.75 4.54
CA GLN A 44 -0.41 28.70 5.56
C GLN A 44 -1.27 29.97 5.65
N GLN A 45 -1.79 30.47 4.53
CA GLN A 45 -2.71 31.61 4.54
C GLN A 45 -4.08 31.20 5.10
N LEU A 46 -4.58 30.03 4.73
CA LEU A 46 -5.89 29.56 5.16
C LEU A 46 -5.93 29.25 6.67
N THR A 47 -4.90 28.62 7.22
CA THR A 47 -4.83 28.31 8.67
C THR A 47 -4.81 29.57 9.55
N LYS A 48 -4.26 30.70 9.08
CA LYS A 48 -4.28 31.97 9.80
C LYS A 48 -5.70 32.56 9.97
N LEU A 49 -6.61 32.20 9.06
CA LEU A 49 -7.97 32.73 9.02
C LEU A 49 -8.98 31.80 9.72
N HIS A 50 -8.63 30.53 9.91
CA HIS A 50 -9.57 29.50 10.34
C HIS A 50 -9.04 28.69 11.53
N PRO A 51 -9.52 28.94 12.77
CA PRO A 51 -9.10 28.17 13.95
C PRO A 51 -9.54 26.70 13.94
N GLN A 52 -10.43 26.31 13.01
CA GLN A 52 -10.82 24.91 12.77
C GLN A 52 -9.77 24.12 11.98
N MET A 53 -8.68 24.76 11.53
CA MET A 53 -7.62 24.15 10.73
C MET A 53 -6.27 24.22 11.44
N LYS A 54 -5.49 23.13 11.38
CA LYS A 54 -4.11 23.08 11.88
C LYS A 54 -3.18 22.41 10.88
N LEU A 55 -1.97 22.96 10.73
CA LEU A 55 -0.86 22.34 10.00
C LEU A 55 0.07 21.63 10.98
N ILE A 56 0.42 20.38 10.68
CA ILE A 56 1.29 19.55 11.53
C ILE A 56 2.36 18.89 10.65
N ASN A 57 3.63 19.13 10.95
CA ASN A 57 4.73 18.53 10.22
C ASN A 57 5.09 17.17 10.81
N TYR A 58 5.21 16.16 9.94
CA TYR A 58 5.62 14.81 10.27
C TYR A 58 6.95 14.47 9.59
N GLY A 59 8.03 14.51 10.36
CA GLY A 59 9.36 14.16 9.87
C GLY A 59 9.86 15.05 8.72
N ILE A 60 10.87 14.56 8.02
CA ILE A 60 11.48 15.23 6.86
C ILE A 60 11.53 14.21 5.72
N THR A 61 11.07 14.59 4.53
CA THR A 61 11.08 13.76 3.31
C THR A 61 12.49 13.61 2.72
N ASP A 62 12.65 12.76 1.70
CA ASP A 62 13.95 12.52 1.07
C ASP A 62 14.56 13.77 0.41
N VAL A 63 13.75 14.79 0.10
CA VAL A 63 14.22 16.08 -0.43
C VAL A 63 14.46 17.15 0.65
N GLY A 64 14.45 16.75 1.94
CA GLY A 64 14.76 17.65 3.04
C GLY A 64 13.63 18.61 3.45
N LYS A 65 12.41 18.42 2.93
CA LYS A 65 11.22 19.22 3.28
C LYS A 65 10.31 18.46 4.24
N PRO A 66 9.64 19.12 5.20
CA PRO A 66 8.71 18.45 6.10
C PRO A 66 7.49 17.92 5.34
N LEU A 67 7.04 16.72 5.67
CA LEU A 67 5.75 16.22 5.19
C LEU A 67 4.65 16.85 6.05
N THR A 68 3.77 17.64 5.45
CA THR A 68 2.79 18.45 6.19
C THR A 68 1.40 17.83 6.11
N LEU A 69 0.78 17.65 7.27
CA LEU A 69 -0.61 17.22 7.43
C LEU A 69 -1.50 18.43 7.73
N VAL A 70 -2.55 18.59 6.94
CA VAL A 70 -3.66 19.52 7.17
C VAL A 70 -4.74 18.80 7.95
N VAL A 71 -5.09 19.31 9.13
CA VAL A 71 -6.16 18.75 9.96
C VAL A 71 -7.31 19.75 10.07
N LEU A 72 -8.51 19.31 9.73
CA LEU A 72 -9.74 20.08 9.89
C LEU A 72 -10.63 19.45 10.95
N SER A 73 -11.02 20.25 11.95
CA SER A 73 -11.87 19.84 13.05
C SER A 73 -12.84 20.96 13.39
N ARG A 74 -14.14 20.69 13.25
CA ARG A 74 -15.20 21.67 13.56
C ARG A 74 -15.06 22.20 14.98
N ASP A 75 -14.72 21.33 15.92
CA ASP A 75 -14.62 21.64 17.35
C ASP A 75 -13.22 22.12 17.75
N LYS A 76 -12.32 22.35 16.79
CA LYS A 76 -10.95 22.88 17.00
C LYS A 76 -10.07 21.98 17.88
N VAL A 77 -10.37 20.68 17.87
CA VAL A 77 -9.59 19.64 18.56
C VAL A 77 -8.66 18.99 17.55
N PHE A 78 -7.36 18.96 17.87
CA PHE A 78 -6.29 18.44 17.00
C PHE A 78 -5.39 17.43 17.71
N ASP A 79 -5.81 16.92 18.86
CA ASP A 79 -5.16 15.81 19.56
C ASP A 79 -5.85 14.50 19.14
N PRO A 80 -5.17 13.59 18.42
CA PRO A 80 -5.73 12.33 17.98
C PRO A 80 -6.31 11.49 19.13
N ALA A 81 -5.65 11.46 20.30
CA ALA A 81 -6.12 10.68 21.44
C ALA A 81 -7.45 11.24 21.99
N LEU A 82 -7.59 12.56 22.04
CA LEU A 82 -8.83 13.20 22.44
C LEU A 82 -9.95 13.00 21.40
N ILE A 83 -9.63 13.09 20.11
CA ILE A 83 -10.57 12.83 19.00
C ILE A 83 -11.17 11.43 19.10
N LYS A 84 -10.34 10.41 19.36
CA LYS A 84 -10.81 9.03 19.56
C LYS A 84 -11.67 8.90 20.81
N LYS A 85 -11.31 9.56 21.93
CA LYS A 85 -12.15 9.61 23.15
C LYS A 85 -13.51 10.28 22.92
N GLN A 86 -13.58 11.25 22.00
CA GLN A 86 -14.81 11.91 21.58
C GLN A 86 -15.64 11.08 20.58
N ASN A 87 -15.22 9.84 20.30
CA ASN A 87 -15.86 8.92 19.37
C ASN A 87 -15.98 9.45 17.93
N LYS A 88 -15.08 10.35 17.52
CA LYS A 88 -15.03 10.87 16.15
C LYS A 88 -14.26 9.94 15.23
N ARG A 89 -14.70 9.87 13.98
CA ARG A 89 -13.97 9.15 12.94
C ARG A 89 -12.98 10.06 12.25
N VAL A 90 -11.92 9.49 11.71
CA VAL A 90 -10.88 10.20 10.97
C VAL A 90 -10.87 9.68 9.54
N ILE A 91 -10.95 10.62 8.59
CA ILE A 91 -10.69 10.35 7.17
C ILE A 91 -9.29 10.88 6.86
N LEU A 92 -8.44 10.03 6.31
CA LEU A 92 -7.11 10.42 5.81
C LEU A 92 -7.13 10.42 4.28
N ILE A 93 -6.77 11.55 3.68
CA ILE A 93 -6.65 11.70 2.23
C ILE A 93 -5.19 11.96 1.88
N ASN A 94 -4.66 11.13 0.98
CA ASN A 94 -3.33 11.26 0.43
C ASN A 94 -3.40 11.89 -0.97
N ASN A 95 -2.57 12.90 -1.18
CA ASN A 95 -2.52 13.63 -2.45
C ASN A 95 -1.10 13.63 -3.00
N GLY A 96 -0.98 13.53 -4.32
CA GLY A 96 0.31 13.68 -4.99
C GLY A 96 1.33 12.65 -4.56
N ILE A 97 0.92 11.38 -4.40
CA ILE A 97 1.86 10.25 -4.39
C ILE A 97 2.62 10.18 -5.71
N HIS A 98 1.90 10.49 -6.80
CA HIS A 98 2.45 10.85 -8.08
C HIS A 98 2.04 12.29 -8.44
N PRO A 99 2.89 13.29 -8.19
CA PRO A 99 2.58 14.71 -8.46
C PRO A 99 2.39 15.07 -9.94
N GLY A 100 2.57 14.10 -10.85
CA GLY A 100 2.15 14.19 -12.25
C GLY A 100 0.65 13.98 -12.47
N GLU A 101 -0.07 13.58 -11.41
CA GLU A 101 -1.51 13.32 -11.32
C GLU A 101 -2.09 14.28 -10.26
N PRO A 102 -2.19 15.57 -10.58
CA PRO A 102 -2.29 16.61 -9.55
C PRO A 102 -3.74 16.90 -9.10
N GLU A 103 -4.74 16.20 -9.61
CA GLU A 103 -6.17 16.42 -9.36
C GLU A 103 -6.48 16.50 -7.88
N GLY A 104 -5.98 15.52 -7.11
CA GLY A 104 -6.19 15.45 -5.67
C GLY A 104 -5.64 16.66 -4.94
N ILE A 105 -4.50 17.21 -5.39
CA ILE A 105 -3.89 18.39 -4.79
C ILE A 105 -4.82 19.60 -4.98
N ASP A 106 -5.18 19.90 -6.22
CA ASP A 106 -6.00 21.09 -6.53
C ASP A 106 -7.43 20.97 -5.97
N ALA A 107 -8.05 19.79 -6.08
CA ALA A 107 -9.38 19.52 -5.55
C ALA A 107 -9.42 19.60 -4.02
N THR A 108 -8.40 19.09 -3.32
CA THR A 108 -8.36 19.14 -1.85
C THR A 108 -8.16 20.57 -1.35
N MET A 109 -7.36 21.39 -2.05
CA MET A 109 -7.21 22.80 -1.74
C MET A 109 -8.56 23.54 -1.86
N MET A 110 -9.33 23.29 -2.92
CA MET A 110 -10.67 23.86 -3.12
C MET A 110 -11.62 23.42 -1.99
N LEU A 111 -11.72 22.11 -1.76
CA LEU A 111 -12.61 21.51 -0.75
C LEU A 111 -12.32 22.03 0.65
N THR A 112 -11.05 22.12 1.02
CA THR A 112 -10.63 22.65 2.33
C THR A 112 -11.17 24.06 2.56
N ARG A 113 -10.99 24.96 1.57
CA ARG A 113 -11.54 26.33 1.65
C ARG A 113 -13.05 26.31 1.73
N ASP A 114 -13.72 25.54 0.88
CA ASP A 114 -15.18 25.56 0.78
C ASP A 114 -15.85 25.03 2.05
N LEU A 115 -15.27 23.99 2.68
CA LEU A 115 -15.74 23.50 3.98
C LEU A 115 -15.57 24.56 5.09
N LEU A 116 -14.43 25.26 5.12
CA LEU A 116 -14.12 26.26 6.14
C LEU A 116 -14.93 27.54 5.96
N LYS A 117 -14.95 28.09 4.75
CA LYS A 117 -15.62 29.35 4.40
C LYS A 117 -17.13 29.24 4.57
N ASN A 118 -17.71 28.08 4.24
CA ASN A 118 -19.14 27.85 4.35
C ASN A 118 -19.56 27.23 5.69
N ASN A 119 -18.63 27.07 6.64
CA ASN A 119 -18.87 26.43 7.94
C ASN A 119 -19.54 25.04 7.82
N LYS A 120 -19.08 24.23 6.87
CA LYS A 120 -19.62 22.90 6.52
C LYS A 120 -18.76 21.74 7.05
N LEU A 121 -17.85 22.00 7.98
CA LEU A 121 -17.07 20.90 8.56
C LEU A 121 -17.98 19.89 9.27
N PRO A 122 -17.77 18.58 9.05
CA PRO A 122 -18.54 17.52 9.69
C PRO A 122 -18.46 17.60 11.21
N LYS A 123 -19.54 17.20 11.89
CA LYS A 123 -19.62 17.16 13.34
C LYS A 123 -18.79 16.00 13.90
N ASP A 124 -19.00 14.83 13.34
CA ASP A 124 -18.57 13.55 13.91
C ASP A 124 -17.33 12.98 13.21
N LEU A 125 -16.81 13.71 12.22
CA LEU A 125 -15.53 13.44 11.56
C LEU A 125 -14.45 14.49 11.89
N VAL A 126 -13.20 14.06 11.79
CA VAL A 126 -12.01 14.89 11.62
C VAL A 126 -11.37 14.53 10.27
N LEU A 127 -11.05 15.56 9.48
CA LEU A 127 -10.49 15.36 8.15
C LEU A 127 -8.99 15.64 8.18
N CYS A 128 -8.20 14.70 7.69
CA CYS A 128 -6.75 14.77 7.62
C CYS A 128 -6.33 14.68 6.15
N PHE A 129 -5.55 15.65 5.67
CA PHE A 129 -5.06 15.67 4.29
C PHE A 129 -3.54 15.82 4.29
N ILE A 130 -2.85 14.98 3.54
CA ILE A 130 -1.44 15.23 3.24
C ILE A 130 -1.39 16.26 2.10
N GLU A 131 -0.70 17.39 2.31
CA GLU A 131 -0.67 18.50 1.32
C GLU A 131 -0.18 18.01 -0.04
N VAL A 132 0.97 17.33 -0.03
CA VAL A 132 1.54 16.61 -1.16
C VAL A 132 2.53 15.58 -0.63
N TYR A 133 2.31 14.32 -0.96
CA TYR A 133 3.06 13.20 -0.40
C TYR A 133 4.47 13.12 -0.98
N ASN A 134 4.59 13.10 -2.30
CA ASN A 134 5.87 13.07 -2.99
C ASN A 134 6.38 14.50 -3.27
N ILE A 135 6.94 15.14 -2.24
CA ILE A 135 7.48 16.51 -2.38
C ILE A 135 8.63 16.56 -3.41
N GLY A 136 9.50 15.55 -3.46
CA GLY A 136 10.61 15.48 -4.41
C GLY A 136 10.13 15.45 -5.86
N GLY A 137 9.13 14.62 -6.17
CA GLY A 137 8.48 14.58 -7.47
C GLY A 137 7.75 15.88 -7.78
N CYS A 138 7.10 16.51 -6.79
CA CYS A 138 6.39 17.78 -6.97
C CYS A 138 7.34 18.94 -7.33
N LEU A 139 8.57 18.91 -6.81
CA LEU A 139 9.63 19.88 -7.14
C LEU A 139 10.27 19.61 -8.51
N ASN A 140 10.34 18.35 -8.92
CA ASN A 140 10.77 17.96 -10.26
C ASN A 140 9.64 18.17 -11.28
N ARG A 141 9.42 19.42 -11.72
CA ARG A 141 8.32 19.78 -12.60
C ARG A 141 8.70 19.75 -14.08
N GLY A 142 7.78 19.30 -14.92
CA GLY A 142 7.94 19.28 -16.37
C GLY A 142 6.70 18.75 -17.09
N ILE A 143 6.95 18.08 -18.22
CA ILE A 143 5.94 17.52 -19.14
C ILE A 143 6.21 16.03 -19.45
N SER A 144 6.81 15.31 -18.49
CA SER A 144 7.36 13.97 -18.72
C SER A 144 6.30 12.85 -18.89
N ARG A 145 5.03 13.11 -18.63
CA ARG A 145 3.89 12.18 -18.80
C ARG A 145 3.15 12.47 -20.10
N ILE A 146 3.75 12.07 -21.22
CA ILE A 146 3.20 12.31 -22.56
C ILE A 146 1.87 11.58 -22.84
N ASN A 147 1.57 10.55 -22.05
CA ASN A 147 0.35 9.75 -22.17
C ASN A 147 -0.90 10.44 -21.57
N GLN A 148 -0.76 11.64 -20.99
CA GLN A 148 -1.86 12.31 -20.29
C GLN A 148 -2.16 13.70 -20.87
N ASN A 149 -3.45 14.04 -20.93
CA ASN A 149 -3.91 15.41 -21.18
C ASN A 149 -3.89 16.22 -19.87
N GLY A 150 -2.69 16.38 -19.31
CA GLY A 150 -2.45 17.03 -18.02
C GLY A 150 -2.30 18.56 -18.12
N PRO A 151 -2.13 19.24 -16.97
CA PRO A 151 -1.87 20.68 -16.91
C PRO A 151 -0.59 21.05 -17.67
N ARG A 152 -0.42 22.34 -18.01
CA ARG A 152 0.75 22.85 -18.76
C ARG A 152 2.11 22.39 -18.22
N ALA A 153 2.23 22.20 -16.90
CA ALA A 153 3.35 21.54 -16.26
C ALA A 153 2.87 20.87 -14.96
N TYR A 154 3.47 19.75 -14.59
CA TYR A 154 3.15 18.95 -13.41
C TYR A 154 4.41 18.31 -12.83
N GLY A 155 4.31 17.59 -11.71
CA GLY A 155 5.46 16.94 -11.07
C GLY A 155 5.80 15.55 -11.64
N PHE A 156 6.94 15.02 -11.21
CA PHE A 156 7.46 13.74 -11.65
C PHE A 156 6.92 12.56 -10.81
N ARG A 157 6.85 11.35 -11.41
CA ARG A 157 6.32 10.13 -10.76
C ARG A 157 7.20 9.68 -9.58
N GLY A 158 8.51 9.56 -9.81
CA GLY A 158 9.46 9.14 -8.78
C GLY A 158 9.72 10.22 -7.73
N ASN A 159 10.10 9.81 -6.52
CA ASN A 159 10.57 10.74 -5.49
C ASN A 159 12.04 11.15 -5.74
N TYR A 160 12.66 11.84 -4.77
CA TYR A 160 14.05 12.28 -4.91
C TYR A 160 15.08 11.13 -4.95
N LYS A 161 14.74 9.94 -4.43
CA LYS A 161 15.49 8.69 -4.61
C LYS A 161 15.10 7.94 -5.89
N ASN A 162 14.23 8.52 -6.71
CA ASN A 162 13.64 7.89 -7.89
C ASN A 162 12.82 6.62 -7.57
N LEU A 163 12.28 6.51 -6.35
CA LEU A 163 11.36 5.44 -5.97
C LEU A 163 9.93 5.82 -6.38
N ASP A 164 9.16 4.86 -6.87
CA ASP A 164 7.72 4.94 -6.91
C ASP A 164 7.17 4.75 -5.49
N LEU A 165 6.66 5.83 -4.89
CA LEU A 165 6.12 5.78 -3.53
C LEU A 165 4.85 4.92 -3.41
N ASN A 166 4.16 4.63 -4.51
CA ASN A 166 3.03 3.70 -4.55
C ASN A 166 3.47 2.22 -4.57
N ARG A 167 4.71 1.94 -4.16
CA ARG A 167 5.27 0.60 -3.92
C ARG A 167 6.02 0.51 -2.58
N ASP A 168 5.93 1.55 -1.74
CA ASP A 168 6.83 1.74 -0.61
C ASP A 168 6.17 1.55 0.77
N PHE A 169 4.89 1.18 0.83
CA PHE A 169 4.12 1.13 2.09
C PHE A 169 4.45 -0.07 3.02
N ILE A 170 5.26 -1.03 2.58
CA ILE A 170 5.77 -2.12 3.45
C ILE A 170 7.28 -2.00 3.67
N LYS A 171 8.04 -1.86 2.60
CA LYS A 171 9.51 -1.78 2.68
C LYS A 171 9.99 -0.46 3.29
N ALA A 172 9.19 0.60 3.13
CA ALA A 172 9.35 1.93 3.68
C ALA A 172 10.78 2.50 3.54
N ASP A 173 11.33 2.44 2.33
CA ASP A 173 12.71 2.89 2.07
C ASP A 173 12.84 4.40 1.94
N SER A 174 11.74 5.09 1.62
CA SER A 174 11.69 6.54 1.58
C SER A 174 11.35 7.11 2.95
N LYS A 175 11.91 8.29 3.27
CA LYS A 175 11.46 9.04 4.45
C LYS A 175 10.00 9.50 4.33
N ASN A 176 9.48 9.53 3.10
CA ASN A 176 8.08 9.82 2.83
C ASN A 176 7.19 8.70 3.41
N ALA A 177 7.47 7.43 3.09
CA ALA A 177 6.74 6.28 3.62
C ALA A 177 6.82 6.23 5.16
N LEU A 178 8.00 6.44 5.73
CA LEU A 178 8.15 6.49 7.19
C LEU A 178 7.29 7.58 7.84
N ALA A 179 7.20 8.76 7.22
CA ALA A 179 6.35 9.84 7.69
C ALA A 179 4.85 9.54 7.50
N PHE A 180 4.47 8.90 6.39
CA PHE A 180 3.11 8.44 6.14
C PHE A 180 2.65 7.43 7.19
N GLU A 181 3.44 6.38 7.44
CA GLU A 181 3.11 5.36 8.44
C GLU A 181 3.00 5.98 9.83
N LYS A 182 3.87 6.96 10.16
CA LYS A 182 3.74 7.72 11.41
C LYS A 182 2.41 8.48 11.48
N ILE A 183 1.97 9.12 10.39
CA ILE A 183 0.67 9.79 10.33
C ILE A 183 -0.45 8.76 10.53
N LEU A 184 -0.46 7.69 9.75
CA LEU A 184 -1.49 6.65 9.81
C LEU A 184 -1.62 6.08 11.22
N ASN A 185 -0.50 5.71 11.84
CA ASN A 185 -0.48 5.09 13.16
C ASN A 185 -0.76 6.08 14.30
N THR A 186 -0.55 7.38 14.08
CA THR A 186 -0.91 8.44 15.05
C THR A 186 -2.41 8.77 14.99
N TRP A 187 -2.97 8.89 13.79
CA TRP A 187 -4.36 9.34 13.58
C TRP A 187 -5.36 8.19 13.50
N GLN A 188 -4.90 6.98 13.20
CA GLN A 188 -5.66 5.74 13.09
C GLN A 188 -6.97 5.94 12.30
N PRO A 189 -6.92 6.33 11.01
CA PRO A 189 -8.12 6.64 10.25
C PRO A 189 -9.01 5.41 10.10
N GLU A 190 -10.32 5.63 10.02
CA GLU A 190 -11.28 4.59 9.65
C GLU A 190 -11.48 4.50 8.14
N VAL A 191 -11.23 5.61 7.44
CA VAL A 191 -11.32 5.69 5.98
C VAL A 191 -10.07 6.34 5.40
N PHE A 192 -9.51 5.72 4.37
CA PHE A 192 -8.36 6.21 3.62
C PHE A 192 -8.73 6.43 2.15
N LEU A 193 -8.31 7.56 1.59
CA LEU A 193 -8.45 7.86 0.17
C LEU A 193 -7.09 8.23 -0.41
N ASP A 194 -6.71 7.59 -1.51
CA ASP A 194 -5.54 7.98 -2.30
C ASP A 194 -6.00 8.52 -3.66
N ASN A 195 -5.61 9.76 -3.98
CA ASN A 195 -6.05 10.41 -5.22
C ASN A 195 -5.02 10.20 -6.36
N HIS A 196 -5.46 9.58 -7.48
CA HIS A 196 -4.65 9.23 -8.65
C HIS A 196 -5.33 9.60 -9.98
N THR A 197 -4.60 9.37 -11.08
CA THR A 197 -5.07 9.42 -12.47
C THR A 197 -4.72 8.12 -13.20
N SER A 198 -5.70 7.53 -13.85
CA SER A 198 -5.59 6.25 -14.53
C SER A 198 -4.72 6.34 -15.78
N ASP A 199 -3.96 5.28 -16.04
CA ASP A 199 -3.42 4.98 -17.37
C ASP A 199 -4.40 4.02 -18.13
N GLY A 200 -4.17 3.69 -19.40
CA GLY A 200 -4.97 2.67 -20.14
C GLY A 200 -5.83 3.16 -21.32
N ALA A 201 -6.91 2.43 -21.64
CA ALA A 201 -7.83 2.73 -22.75
C ALA A 201 -8.48 4.13 -22.70
N ASP A 202 -9.02 4.57 -23.84
CA ASP A 202 -9.94 5.71 -23.91
C ASP A 202 -11.40 5.25 -23.79
N TYR A 203 -12.09 5.70 -22.76
CA TYR A 203 -13.50 5.39 -22.48
C TYR A 203 -14.26 6.64 -22.03
N GLN A 204 -15.58 6.60 -21.93
CA GLN A 204 -16.39 7.83 -21.77
C GLN A 204 -16.31 8.43 -20.35
N TYR A 205 -16.08 7.60 -19.32
CA TYR A 205 -16.04 8.03 -17.92
C TYR A 205 -14.89 9.00 -17.63
N VAL A 206 -15.13 9.92 -16.69
CA VAL A 206 -14.09 10.85 -16.18
C VAL A 206 -13.38 10.26 -14.97
N MET A 207 -14.08 9.46 -14.18
CA MET A 207 -13.54 8.84 -12.97
C MET A 207 -13.84 7.36 -12.97
N THR A 208 -12.80 6.60 -12.63
CA THR A 208 -12.91 5.21 -12.22
C THR A 208 -12.48 5.06 -10.77
N LEU A 209 -12.82 3.94 -10.16
CA LEU A 209 -12.58 3.70 -8.75
C LEU A 209 -11.90 2.34 -8.56
N ILE A 210 -10.77 2.34 -7.85
CA ILE A 210 -10.26 1.13 -7.21
C ILE A 210 -10.79 1.12 -5.79
N GLU A 211 -11.53 0.07 -5.46
CA GLU A 211 -11.99 -0.22 -4.10
C GLU A 211 -11.04 -1.25 -3.50
N THR A 212 -10.89 -1.26 -2.17
CA THR A 212 -10.18 -2.38 -1.52
C THR A 212 -10.85 -3.69 -1.96
N GLN A 213 -10.09 -4.59 -2.55
CA GLN A 213 -10.61 -5.83 -3.12
C GLN A 213 -11.32 -6.65 -2.02
N LYS A 214 -12.58 -6.96 -2.26
CA LYS A 214 -13.53 -7.50 -1.27
C LYS A 214 -13.10 -8.85 -0.65
N ASP A 215 -12.45 -9.72 -1.42
CA ASP A 215 -12.01 -11.05 -0.99
C ASP A 215 -10.70 -11.00 -0.19
N LYS A 216 -9.97 -9.88 -0.27
CA LYS A 216 -8.81 -9.56 0.58
C LYS A 216 -9.22 -8.73 1.80
N GLN A 217 -10.27 -7.92 1.74
CA GLN A 217 -10.70 -7.08 2.86
C GLN A 217 -11.29 -7.94 4.01
N ASN A 218 -11.30 -7.41 5.23
CA ASN A 218 -12.03 -8.07 6.32
C ASN A 218 -13.52 -8.21 5.92
N PRO A 219 -14.15 -9.40 6.08
CA PRO A 219 -15.47 -9.68 5.51
C PRO A 219 -16.58 -8.72 5.92
N ILE A 220 -16.62 -8.25 7.17
CA ILE A 220 -17.68 -7.34 7.62
C ILE A 220 -17.48 -5.91 7.08
N LEU A 221 -16.23 -5.50 6.86
CA LEU A 221 -15.92 -4.24 6.18
C LEU A 221 -16.20 -4.35 4.67
N ALA A 222 -15.86 -5.48 4.06
CA ALA A 222 -16.14 -5.78 2.66
C ALA A 222 -17.64 -5.74 2.37
N GLU A 223 -18.46 -6.32 3.26
CA GLU A 223 -19.91 -6.31 3.13
C GLU A 223 -20.49 -4.89 3.16
N TYR A 224 -20.10 -4.07 4.13
CA TYR A 224 -20.54 -2.67 4.19
C TYR A 224 -20.07 -1.86 2.97
N THR A 225 -18.81 -2.03 2.59
CA THR A 225 -18.21 -1.32 1.45
C THR A 225 -18.96 -1.65 0.16
N SER A 226 -19.05 -2.93 -0.20
CA SER A 226 -19.65 -3.40 -1.46
C SER A 226 -21.17 -3.20 -1.54
N LYS A 227 -21.90 -3.33 -0.43
CA LYS A 227 -23.38 -3.25 -0.44
C LYS A 227 -23.95 -1.88 -0.11
N THR A 228 -23.18 -1.01 0.57
CA THR A 228 -23.70 0.27 1.08
C THR A 228 -22.86 1.46 0.65
N LEU A 229 -21.57 1.50 1.00
CA LEU A 229 -20.75 2.69 0.78
C LEU A 229 -20.50 2.94 -0.71
N SER A 230 -19.97 1.94 -1.43
CA SER A 230 -19.66 2.07 -2.85
C SER A 230 -20.91 2.34 -3.68
N PRO A 231 -22.02 1.57 -3.58
CA PRO A 231 -23.23 1.87 -4.35
C PRO A 231 -23.77 3.30 -4.17
N GLU A 232 -23.70 3.83 -2.94
CA GLU A 232 -24.11 5.21 -2.67
C GLU A 232 -23.15 6.24 -3.28
N LEU A 233 -21.83 5.98 -3.27
CA LEU A 233 -20.83 6.79 -3.98
C LEU A 233 -21.12 6.85 -5.49
N TYR A 234 -21.31 5.69 -6.15
CA TYR A 234 -21.65 5.64 -7.58
C TYR A 234 -22.93 6.43 -7.88
N ARG A 235 -23.97 6.26 -7.07
CA ARG A 235 -25.25 6.98 -7.24
C ARG A 235 -25.08 8.50 -7.13
N ARG A 236 -24.32 8.98 -6.15
CA ARG A 236 -24.09 10.43 -5.94
C ARG A 236 -23.19 11.03 -7.02
N MET A 237 -22.17 10.31 -7.44
CA MET A 237 -21.28 10.73 -8.51
C MET A 237 -22.01 10.83 -9.86
N ALA A 238 -22.84 9.83 -10.19
CA ALA A 238 -23.72 9.91 -11.36
C ALA A 238 -24.66 11.12 -11.30
N LYS A 239 -25.26 11.42 -10.14
CA LYS A 239 -26.10 12.61 -9.95
C LYS A 239 -25.33 13.94 -10.11
N SER A 240 -24.03 13.93 -9.86
CA SER A 240 -23.15 15.10 -10.00
C SER A 240 -22.60 15.27 -11.42
N GLY A 241 -23.00 14.39 -12.35
CA GLY A 241 -22.55 14.43 -13.74
C GLY A 241 -21.23 13.70 -14.01
N TYR A 242 -20.70 12.99 -13.00
CA TYR A 242 -19.46 12.21 -13.07
C TYR A 242 -19.75 10.74 -12.78
N GLU A 243 -20.66 10.13 -13.54
CA GLU A 243 -20.89 8.69 -13.47
C GLU A 243 -19.55 7.93 -13.52
N MET A 244 -19.40 6.96 -12.62
CA MET A 244 -18.17 6.18 -12.45
C MET A 244 -18.34 4.75 -12.96
N THR A 245 -17.21 4.09 -13.19
CA THR A 245 -17.10 2.64 -13.41
C THR A 245 -15.92 2.11 -12.59
N PRO A 246 -15.84 0.80 -12.27
CA PRO A 246 -14.64 0.23 -11.67
C PRO A 246 -13.39 0.51 -12.51
N TYR A 247 -12.22 0.50 -11.87
CA TYR A 247 -10.95 0.67 -12.58
C TYR A 247 -10.82 -0.29 -13.78
N VAL A 248 -10.36 0.24 -14.91
CA VAL A 248 -10.35 -0.45 -16.20
C VAL A 248 -9.01 -1.17 -16.36
N GLU A 249 -8.89 -2.35 -15.77
CA GLU A 249 -7.81 -3.30 -16.05
C GLU A 249 -8.29 -4.30 -17.11
N GLU A 250 -7.79 -4.19 -18.33
CA GLU A 250 -8.29 -4.94 -19.49
C GLU A 250 -7.73 -6.37 -19.53
N ILE A 251 -8.58 -7.35 -19.88
CA ILE A 251 -8.13 -8.76 -20.00
C ILE A 251 -7.28 -8.97 -21.26
N LYS A 252 -7.74 -8.43 -22.40
CA LYS A 252 -7.10 -8.60 -23.72
C LYS A 252 -7.05 -7.30 -24.52
N GLY A 253 -6.29 -6.32 -24.05
CA GLY A 253 -5.86 -5.14 -24.81
C GLY A 253 -6.95 -4.14 -25.23
N THR A 254 -8.24 -4.45 -25.03
CA THR A 254 -9.35 -3.50 -25.10
C THR A 254 -10.40 -3.81 -24.01
N PRO A 255 -11.12 -2.79 -23.47
CA PRO A 255 -12.10 -3.00 -22.39
C PRO A 255 -13.32 -3.84 -22.78
N ASP A 256 -13.66 -3.92 -24.07
CA ASP A 256 -14.77 -4.72 -24.56
C ASP A 256 -14.53 -6.24 -24.43
N SER A 257 -13.29 -6.66 -24.21
CA SER A 257 -12.94 -8.04 -23.85
C SER A 257 -13.34 -8.43 -22.41
N GLY A 258 -13.73 -7.43 -21.60
CA GLY A 258 -13.96 -7.56 -20.16
C GLY A 258 -12.87 -6.85 -19.35
N ILE A 259 -13.18 -6.57 -18.09
CA ILE A 259 -12.25 -5.94 -17.15
C ILE A 259 -12.11 -6.76 -15.86
N VAL A 260 -11.00 -6.54 -15.15
CA VAL A 260 -10.64 -7.22 -13.90
C VAL A 260 -10.60 -6.18 -12.77
N ALA A 261 -11.11 -6.54 -11.60
CA ALA A 261 -10.91 -5.71 -10.41
C ALA A 261 -9.43 -5.71 -10.02
N PHE A 262 -8.83 -4.54 -9.83
CA PHE A 262 -7.43 -4.44 -9.45
C PHE A 262 -7.19 -5.11 -8.08
N LEU A 263 -6.11 -5.91 -7.96
CA LEU A 263 -5.69 -6.50 -6.68
C LEU A 263 -4.55 -5.68 -6.07
N GLU A 264 -4.90 -4.77 -5.19
CA GLU A 264 -3.96 -3.92 -4.46
C GLU A 264 -3.30 -4.66 -3.29
N THR A 265 -2.16 -5.29 -3.56
CA THR A 265 -1.34 -5.97 -2.53
C THR A 265 -0.76 -4.99 -1.50
N PRO A 266 -0.21 -5.44 -0.36
CA PRO A 266 0.22 -4.55 0.72
C PRO A 266 1.24 -3.46 0.35
N ARG A 267 1.99 -3.59 -0.76
CA ARG A 267 2.88 -2.50 -1.22
C ARG A 267 2.16 -1.21 -1.63
N PHE A 268 0.87 -1.27 -1.95
CA PHE A 268 0.03 -0.13 -2.30
C PHE A 268 -0.63 0.45 -1.06
N GLY A 269 -0.99 1.75 -1.08
CA GLY A 269 -1.55 2.43 0.10
C GLY A 269 -2.81 1.74 0.62
N THR A 270 -3.77 1.46 -0.24
CA THR A 270 -5.02 0.76 0.10
C THR A 270 -4.77 -0.67 0.60
N GLY A 271 -3.84 -1.40 -0.03
CA GLY A 271 -3.42 -2.74 0.39
C GLY A 271 -2.81 -2.75 1.80
N TYR A 272 -1.90 -1.83 2.08
CA TYR A 272 -1.33 -1.62 3.42
C TYR A 272 -2.42 -1.25 4.43
N THR A 273 -3.28 -0.28 4.13
CA THR A 273 -4.34 0.13 5.08
C THR A 273 -5.38 -0.97 5.36
N ALA A 274 -5.58 -1.92 4.44
CA ALA A 274 -6.39 -3.11 4.68
C ALA A 274 -5.81 -4.04 5.77
N GLN A 275 -4.49 -4.03 5.99
CA GLN A 275 -3.83 -4.73 7.10
C GLN A 275 -4.13 -4.07 8.47
N HIS A 276 -4.63 -2.84 8.46
CA HIS A 276 -5.05 -2.06 9.64
C HIS A 276 -6.58 -1.98 9.78
N ASN A 277 -7.34 -2.78 9.02
CA ASN A 277 -8.81 -2.77 8.98
C ASN A 277 -9.42 -1.42 8.60
N ILE A 278 -8.78 -0.67 7.71
CA ILE A 278 -9.24 0.64 7.24
C ILE A 278 -10.00 0.46 5.93
N ILE A 279 -11.15 1.13 5.77
CA ILE A 279 -11.88 1.15 4.50
C ILE A 279 -11.13 2.09 3.56
N SER A 280 -10.81 1.63 2.34
CA SER A 280 -9.97 2.45 1.47
C SER A 280 -10.31 2.39 -0.01
N TYR A 281 -10.04 3.51 -0.68
CA TYR A 281 -10.28 3.72 -2.11
C TYR A 281 -9.08 4.40 -2.78
N ILE A 282 -8.93 4.16 -4.08
CA ILE A 282 -8.10 4.96 -4.98
C ILE A 282 -9.02 5.57 -6.04
N THR A 283 -9.09 6.89 -6.11
CA THR A 283 -9.77 7.54 -7.26
C THR A 283 -8.82 7.53 -8.43
N GLU A 284 -9.32 7.18 -9.60
CA GLU A 284 -8.54 7.06 -10.83
C GLU A 284 -9.21 7.88 -11.92
N THR A 285 -8.88 9.18 -11.98
CA THR A 285 -9.42 10.04 -13.04
C THR A 285 -8.80 9.71 -14.39
N HIS A 286 -9.57 9.79 -15.47
CA HIS A 286 -9.08 9.33 -16.75
C HIS A 286 -8.11 10.34 -17.38
N MET A 287 -6.86 9.91 -17.60
CA MET A 287 -5.76 10.76 -18.10
C MET A 287 -6.05 11.55 -19.39
N LEU A 288 -6.95 11.09 -20.26
CA LEU A 288 -7.24 11.74 -21.55
C LEU A 288 -8.38 12.76 -21.48
N LYS A 289 -9.07 12.85 -20.34
CA LYS A 289 -10.15 13.83 -20.13
C LYS A 289 -9.58 15.21 -19.81
N PRO A 290 -10.32 16.29 -20.13
CA PRO A 290 -9.88 17.64 -19.80
C PRO A 290 -9.55 17.77 -18.31
N PHE A 291 -8.40 18.40 -18.01
CA PHE A 291 -7.87 18.49 -16.64
C PHE A 291 -8.89 19.08 -15.64
N ASP A 292 -9.66 20.10 -16.05
CA ASP A 292 -10.69 20.70 -15.21
C ASP A 292 -11.76 19.69 -14.77
N LYS A 293 -12.23 18.83 -15.67
CA LYS A 293 -13.19 17.77 -15.35
C LYS A 293 -12.63 16.75 -14.38
N ARG A 294 -11.34 16.45 -14.48
CA ARG A 294 -10.66 15.55 -13.53
C ARG A 294 -10.61 16.17 -12.13
N VAL A 295 -10.24 17.45 -12.02
CA VAL A 295 -10.22 18.17 -10.72
C VAL A 295 -11.62 18.23 -10.10
N TYR A 296 -12.64 18.61 -10.86
CA TYR A 296 -14.00 18.71 -10.33
C TYR A 296 -14.59 17.35 -9.95
N SER A 297 -14.31 16.28 -10.70
CA SER A 297 -14.79 14.95 -10.33
C SER A 297 -14.13 14.45 -9.04
N THR A 298 -12.83 14.69 -8.84
CA THR A 298 -12.13 14.39 -7.57
C THR A 298 -12.69 15.21 -6.41
N TYR A 299 -13.01 16.49 -6.63
CA TYR A 299 -13.67 17.33 -5.62
C TYR A 299 -15.03 16.73 -5.20
N ASP A 300 -15.88 16.40 -6.18
CA ASP A 300 -17.21 15.84 -5.91
C ASP A 300 -17.12 14.49 -5.19
N PHE A 301 -16.20 13.62 -5.62
CA PHE A 301 -15.97 12.34 -4.96
C PHE A 301 -15.61 12.52 -3.49
N MET A 302 -14.65 13.38 -3.16
CA MET A 302 -14.24 13.64 -1.79
C MET A 302 -15.38 14.21 -0.94
N GLN A 303 -16.16 15.14 -1.48
CA GLN A 303 -17.32 15.69 -0.78
C GLN A 303 -18.37 14.60 -0.50
N HIS A 304 -18.68 13.75 -1.48
CA HIS A 304 -19.63 12.64 -1.30
C HIS A 304 -19.13 11.61 -0.29
N LEU A 305 -17.85 11.28 -0.33
CA LEU A 305 -17.23 10.37 0.65
C LEU A 305 -17.38 10.93 2.07
N ILE A 306 -17.04 12.21 2.28
CA ILE A 306 -17.18 12.89 3.58
C ILE A 306 -18.64 12.86 4.05
N ASP A 307 -19.59 13.19 3.17
CA ASP A 307 -21.01 13.22 3.51
C ASP A 307 -21.56 11.84 3.92
N ILE A 308 -21.15 10.78 3.21
CA ILE A 308 -21.57 9.41 3.53
C ILE A 308 -20.92 8.95 4.84
N CYS A 309 -19.63 9.22 5.02
CA CYS A 309 -18.92 8.87 6.26
C CYS A 309 -19.47 9.62 7.48
N GLU A 310 -19.90 10.87 7.34
CA GLU A 310 -20.57 11.62 8.42
C GLU A 310 -21.91 10.98 8.75
N ARG A 311 -22.71 10.60 7.73
CA ARG A 311 -23.98 9.88 7.93
C ARG A 311 -23.77 8.57 8.69
N ASP A 312 -22.73 7.81 8.32
CA ASP A 312 -22.49 6.44 8.79
C ASP A 312 -21.43 6.37 9.91
N HIS A 313 -21.04 7.50 10.50
CA HIS A 313 -19.86 7.59 11.37
C HIS A 313 -19.87 6.57 12.54
N LYS A 314 -21.04 6.30 13.12
CA LYS A 314 -21.20 5.30 14.19
C LYS A 314 -20.96 3.89 13.67
N LEU A 315 -21.62 3.54 12.56
CA LEU A 315 -21.52 2.22 11.95
C LEU A 315 -20.08 1.92 11.54
N ILE A 316 -19.40 2.89 10.90
CA ILE A 316 -17.99 2.76 10.50
C ILE A 316 -17.11 2.47 11.73
N GLY A 317 -17.31 3.20 12.83
CA GLY A 317 -16.56 2.97 14.07
C GLY A 317 -16.83 1.59 14.68
N GLU A 318 -18.09 1.17 14.74
CA GLU A 318 -18.49 -0.15 15.24
C GLU A 318 -17.90 -1.29 14.39
N LEU A 319 -17.95 -1.17 13.07
CA LEU A 319 -17.38 -2.17 12.15
C LEU A 319 -15.86 -2.24 12.29
N LYS A 320 -15.16 -1.11 12.41
CA LYS A 320 -13.72 -1.09 12.68
C LYS A 320 -13.36 -1.86 13.93
N HIS A 321 -14.04 -1.59 15.05
CA HIS A 321 -13.79 -2.28 16.31
C HIS A 321 -14.08 -3.79 16.23
N LYS A 322 -15.15 -4.18 15.54
CA LYS A 322 -15.46 -5.60 15.31
C LYS A 322 -14.40 -6.28 14.44
N ALA A 323 -13.93 -5.61 13.38
CA ALA A 323 -12.90 -6.14 12.50
C ALA A 323 -11.57 -6.32 13.25
N ASP A 324 -11.20 -5.35 14.09
CA ASP A 324 -10.01 -5.43 14.95
C ASP A 324 -10.06 -6.62 15.91
N GLU A 325 -11.20 -6.85 16.58
CA GLU A 325 -11.37 -8.00 17.46
C GLU A 325 -11.44 -9.33 16.69
N GLN A 326 -12.00 -9.36 15.48
CA GLN A 326 -11.95 -10.55 14.62
C GLN A 326 -10.51 -10.90 14.23
N VAL A 327 -9.73 -9.94 13.73
CA VAL A 327 -8.33 -10.14 13.33
C VAL A 327 -7.45 -10.54 14.52
N LYS A 328 -7.71 -9.97 15.70
CA LYS A 328 -7.04 -10.35 16.95
C LYS A 328 -7.20 -11.83 17.28
N ASN A 329 -8.39 -12.38 17.02
CA ASN A 329 -8.74 -13.76 17.33
C ASN A 329 -8.57 -14.73 16.13
N GLN A 330 -8.42 -14.22 14.91
CA GLN A 330 -8.20 -15.00 13.69
C GLN A 330 -6.96 -15.89 13.79
N THR A 331 -7.07 -17.13 13.33
CA THR A 331 -5.99 -18.14 13.40
C THR A 331 -5.21 -18.26 12.09
N THR A 332 -5.89 -18.17 10.96
CA THR A 332 -5.31 -18.41 9.63
C THR A 332 -5.42 -17.14 8.78
N PHE A 333 -4.35 -16.78 8.08
CA PHE A 333 -4.25 -15.57 7.27
C PHE A 333 -3.94 -15.94 5.83
N ALA A 334 -4.64 -15.32 4.88
CA ALA A 334 -4.29 -15.38 3.47
C ALA A 334 -3.07 -14.48 3.20
N LEU A 335 -2.15 -14.98 2.39
CA LEU A 335 -0.86 -14.35 2.08
C LEU A 335 -0.72 -13.98 0.60
N ASN A 336 -1.57 -14.57 -0.25
CA ASN A 336 -1.64 -14.31 -1.67
C ASN A 336 -3.03 -14.67 -2.23
N TRP A 337 -3.39 -14.07 -3.36
CA TRP A 337 -4.68 -14.25 -4.02
C TRP A 337 -4.51 -14.39 -5.54
N GLU A 338 -5.35 -15.22 -6.14
CA GLU A 338 -5.40 -15.49 -7.58
C GLU A 338 -6.78 -15.15 -8.13
N LEU A 339 -6.83 -14.62 -9.35
CA LEU A 339 -8.08 -14.26 -10.00
C LEU A 339 -8.96 -15.50 -10.21
N ASP A 340 -10.24 -15.41 -9.86
CA ASP A 340 -11.20 -16.44 -10.19
C ASP A 340 -11.74 -16.27 -11.62
N GLU A 341 -11.00 -16.80 -12.59
CA GLU A 341 -11.39 -16.72 -14.01
C GLU A 341 -12.68 -17.51 -14.35
N GLN A 342 -13.18 -18.34 -13.42
CA GLN A 342 -14.38 -19.15 -13.64
C GLN A 342 -15.68 -18.41 -13.28
N HIS A 343 -15.60 -17.38 -12.44
CA HIS A 343 -16.77 -16.62 -11.98
C HIS A 343 -16.60 -15.13 -12.27
N TRP A 344 -17.48 -14.60 -13.10
CA TRP A 344 -17.54 -13.18 -13.42
C TRP A 344 -18.97 -12.67 -13.27
N ASP A 345 -19.10 -11.40 -12.91
CA ASP A 345 -20.33 -10.65 -13.07
C ASP A 345 -20.31 -9.92 -14.42
N THR A 346 -21.32 -9.10 -14.66
CA THR A 346 -21.41 -8.22 -15.82
C THR A 346 -21.60 -6.78 -15.39
N LEU A 347 -21.02 -5.86 -16.15
CA LEU A 347 -21.24 -4.43 -15.95
C LEU A 347 -21.58 -3.75 -17.27
N THR A 348 -22.39 -2.69 -17.17
CA THR A 348 -22.66 -1.81 -18.30
C THR A 348 -21.51 -0.82 -18.45
N PHE A 349 -20.77 -0.93 -19.56
CA PHE A 349 -19.58 -0.13 -19.84
C PHE A 349 -19.81 0.85 -20.99
N LYS A 350 -19.38 2.11 -20.80
CA LYS A 350 -19.43 3.18 -21.78
C LYS A 350 -18.04 3.43 -22.37
N GLY A 351 -17.76 2.83 -23.53
CA GLY A 351 -16.46 2.90 -24.21
C GLY A 351 -16.53 3.63 -25.55
N TYR A 352 -15.41 3.59 -26.27
CA TYR A 352 -15.29 3.97 -27.68
C TYR A 352 -14.83 2.77 -28.51
N GLU A 353 -15.29 2.65 -29.76
CA GLU A 353 -14.82 1.56 -30.63
C GLU A 353 -13.30 1.64 -30.83
N ALA A 354 -12.62 0.52 -30.55
CA ALA A 354 -11.20 0.36 -30.80
C ALA A 354 -10.95 -0.13 -32.22
N GLY A 355 -9.86 0.31 -32.83
CA GLY A 355 -9.45 -0.14 -34.16
C GLY A 355 -7.96 0.03 -34.37
N HIS A 356 -7.49 -0.38 -35.55
CA HIS A 356 -6.11 -0.17 -35.97
C HIS A 356 -6.05 0.70 -37.22
N LYS A 357 -5.08 1.61 -37.27
CA LYS A 357 -4.76 2.41 -38.46
C LYS A 357 -3.25 2.57 -38.62
N PRO A 358 -2.73 2.85 -39.83
CA PRO A 358 -1.30 3.10 -40.00
C PRO A 358 -0.82 4.25 -39.11
N SER A 359 0.30 4.02 -38.43
CA SER A 359 1.02 5.06 -37.69
C SER A 359 1.64 6.05 -38.68
N GLU A 360 1.47 7.35 -38.45
CA GLU A 360 2.15 8.38 -39.24
C GLU A 360 3.67 8.39 -39.00
N VAL A 361 4.15 7.78 -37.92
CA VAL A 361 5.58 7.69 -37.58
C VAL A 361 6.26 6.49 -38.24
N SER A 362 5.62 5.32 -38.19
CA SER A 362 6.24 4.05 -38.62
C SER A 362 5.56 3.38 -39.81
N GLY A 363 4.38 3.85 -40.23
CA GLY A 363 3.53 3.19 -41.24
C GLY A 363 2.85 1.91 -40.77
N LEU A 364 3.20 1.36 -39.60
CA LEU A 364 2.66 0.10 -39.08
C LEU A 364 1.30 0.29 -38.40
N PRO A 365 0.44 -0.75 -38.33
CA PRO A 365 -0.82 -0.67 -37.60
C PRO A 365 -0.61 -0.26 -36.14
N ARG A 366 -1.36 0.75 -35.69
CA ARG A 366 -1.42 1.18 -34.28
C ARG A 366 -2.85 1.19 -33.78
N LEU A 367 -3.02 0.85 -32.51
CA LEU A 367 -4.29 0.99 -31.79
C LEU A 367 -4.75 2.46 -31.80
N TYR A 368 -6.06 2.66 -31.92
CA TYR A 368 -6.74 3.92 -31.62
C TYR A 368 -8.17 3.66 -31.13
N TYR A 369 -8.71 4.62 -30.40
CA TYR A 369 -10.10 4.64 -29.97
C TYR A 369 -10.85 5.74 -30.74
N ASP A 370 -11.94 5.39 -31.41
CA ASP A 370 -12.73 6.32 -32.20
C ASP A 370 -13.76 7.05 -31.32
N ARG A 371 -13.42 8.26 -30.90
CA ARG A 371 -14.30 9.12 -30.08
C ARG A 371 -15.61 9.49 -30.77
N SER A 372 -15.72 9.33 -32.10
CA SER A 372 -16.98 9.56 -32.83
C SER A 372 -17.94 8.38 -32.75
N LYS A 373 -17.49 7.22 -32.25
CA LYS A 373 -18.26 5.99 -32.11
C LYS A 373 -18.33 5.53 -30.65
N PRO A 374 -19.03 6.27 -29.78
CA PRO A 374 -19.28 5.81 -28.42
C PRO A 374 -20.19 4.58 -28.43
N PHE A 375 -19.95 3.65 -27.51
CA PHE A 375 -20.84 2.52 -27.28
C PHE A 375 -21.21 2.39 -25.81
N THR A 376 -22.34 1.72 -25.55
CA THR A 376 -22.69 1.19 -24.24
C THR A 376 -22.90 -0.30 -24.39
N LYS A 377 -22.10 -1.13 -23.72
CA LYS A 377 -22.13 -2.59 -23.83
C LYS A 377 -22.11 -3.24 -22.45
N THR A 378 -22.78 -4.36 -22.32
CA THR A 378 -22.57 -5.26 -21.18
C THR A 378 -21.28 -6.04 -21.41
N ILE A 379 -20.30 -5.86 -20.53
CA ILE A 379 -19.01 -6.57 -20.58
C ILE A 379 -18.86 -7.46 -19.35
N LYS A 380 -17.94 -8.43 -19.42
CA LYS A 380 -17.57 -9.24 -18.26
C LYS A 380 -16.78 -8.43 -17.25
N TYR A 381 -17.05 -8.67 -15.97
CA TYR A 381 -16.30 -8.10 -14.86
C TYR A 381 -15.84 -9.20 -13.92
N TYR A 382 -14.53 -9.39 -13.84
CA TYR A 382 -13.92 -10.38 -12.97
C TYR A 382 -13.50 -9.70 -11.67
N ASP A 383 -14.33 -9.82 -10.65
CA ASP A 383 -14.18 -9.11 -9.38
C ASP A 383 -13.91 -10.04 -8.19
N ASN A 384 -13.76 -11.34 -8.45
CA ASN A 384 -13.57 -12.38 -7.44
C ASN A 384 -12.14 -12.91 -7.45
N TYR A 385 -11.57 -13.05 -6.27
CA TYR A 385 -10.24 -13.59 -6.03
C TYR A 385 -10.29 -14.72 -5.01
N LYS A 386 -9.49 -15.77 -5.23
CA LYS A 386 -9.32 -16.89 -4.33
C LYS A 386 -7.97 -16.77 -3.63
N ALA A 387 -7.97 -16.82 -2.29
CA ALA A 387 -6.73 -16.92 -1.55
C ALA A 387 -6.00 -18.22 -1.92
N SER A 388 -4.73 -18.12 -2.35
CA SER A 388 -3.94 -19.26 -2.85
C SER A 388 -2.82 -19.68 -1.91
N VAL A 389 -2.43 -18.82 -0.97
CA VAL A 389 -1.42 -19.09 0.05
C VAL A 389 -1.96 -18.70 1.42
N PHE A 390 -1.72 -19.55 2.42
CA PHE A 390 -2.18 -19.32 3.78
C PHE A 390 -1.06 -19.60 4.79
N ALA A 391 -1.13 -18.94 5.94
CA ALA A 391 -0.35 -19.29 7.12
C ALA A 391 -1.20 -19.18 8.39
N ASP A 392 -1.01 -20.13 9.29
CA ASP A 392 -1.54 -20.03 10.65
C ASP A 392 -0.65 -19.11 11.48
N LYS A 393 -1.22 -18.30 12.37
CA LYS A 393 -0.40 -17.52 13.31
C LYS A 393 0.20 -18.46 14.37
N PRO A 394 1.47 -18.29 14.76
CA PRO A 394 2.01 -18.89 15.98
C PRO A 394 1.44 -18.17 17.20
N VAL A 395 1.67 -18.67 18.42
CA VAL A 395 1.39 -17.92 19.66
C VAL A 395 2.22 -16.62 19.70
N ALA A 396 3.49 -16.71 19.28
CA ALA A 396 4.36 -15.57 19.12
C ALA A 396 5.42 -15.83 18.04
N TYR A 397 5.93 -14.74 17.47
CA TYR A 397 7.17 -14.74 16.71
C TYR A 397 8.33 -14.31 17.61
N VAL A 398 9.51 -14.92 17.40
CA VAL A 398 10.77 -14.52 18.05
C VAL A 398 11.71 -13.97 16.98
N ILE A 399 12.09 -12.71 17.09
CA ILE A 399 12.84 -11.96 16.09
C ILE A 399 14.19 -11.55 16.69
N PRO A 400 15.33 -12.00 16.13
CA PRO A 400 16.63 -11.54 16.57
C PRO A 400 16.81 -10.02 16.40
N GLN A 401 17.40 -9.35 17.40
CA GLN A 401 17.66 -7.91 17.35
C GLN A 401 18.61 -7.48 16.21
N ALA A 402 19.31 -8.44 15.60
CA ALA A 402 20.12 -8.25 14.41
C ALA A 402 19.30 -7.69 13.22
N TRP A 403 17.98 -7.93 13.18
CA TRP A 403 17.10 -7.45 12.10
C TRP A 403 16.48 -6.09 12.44
N GLY A 404 17.35 -5.11 12.75
CA GLY A 404 16.94 -3.79 13.25
C GLY A 404 15.91 -3.07 12.39
N LYS A 405 16.01 -3.18 11.04
CA LYS A 405 15.02 -2.57 10.12
C LYS A 405 13.61 -3.10 10.35
N VAL A 406 13.44 -4.42 10.51
CA VAL A 406 12.14 -5.05 10.82
C VAL A 406 11.60 -4.54 12.14
N ILE A 407 12.46 -4.48 13.16
CA ILE A 407 12.08 -3.99 14.50
C ILE A 407 11.65 -2.52 14.45
N ASP A 408 12.33 -1.68 13.67
CA ASP A 408 12.00 -0.27 13.57
C ASP A 408 10.68 -0.03 12.81
N LEU A 409 10.39 -0.81 11.76
CA LEU A 409 9.09 -0.79 11.10
C LEU A 409 7.96 -1.27 12.03
N PHE A 410 8.22 -2.30 12.83
CA PHE A 410 7.24 -2.77 13.82
C PHE A 410 6.96 -1.72 14.90
N LYS A 411 7.98 -1.00 15.39
CA LYS A 411 7.76 0.14 16.29
C LYS A 411 6.94 1.24 15.62
N LEU A 412 7.27 1.58 14.37
CA LEU A 412 6.57 2.61 13.60
C LEU A 412 5.08 2.27 13.40
N ASN A 413 4.79 0.99 13.21
CA ASN A 413 3.45 0.43 13.06
C ASN A 413 2.76 0.09 14.39
N ASN A 414 3.29 0.56 15.52
CA ASN A 414 2.74 0.34 16.86
C ASN A 414 2.49 -1.15 17.20
N ILE A 415 3.29 -2.05 16.65
CA ILE A 415 3.24 -3.48 16.99
C ILE A 415 3.74 -3.63 18.43
N ALA A 416 2.93 -4.23 19.30
CA ALA A 416 3.35 -4.52 20.65
C ALA A 416 4.40 -5.63 20.64
N MET A 417 5.56 -5.32 21.19
CA MET A 417 6.68 -6.23 21.32
C MET A 417 7.20 -6.23 22.76
N ARG A 418 7.83 -7.34 23.14
CA ARG A 418 8.58 -7.49 24.39
C ARG A 418 9.98 -7.96 24.06
N LYS A 419 10.93 -7.79 24.98
CA LYS A 419 12.30 -8.29 24.80
C LYS A 419 12.56 -9.45 25.73
N LEU A 420 13.35 -10.43 25.28
CA LEU A 420 13.88 -11.47 26.16
C LEU A 420 14.81 -10.84 27.21
N ALA A 421 14.60 -11.17 28.49
CA ALA A 421 15.37 -10.61 29.59
C ALA A 421 16.78 -11.20 29.73
N HIS A 422 16.99 -12.43 29.25
CA HIS A 422 18.26 -13.16 29.32
C HIS A 422 18.42 -14.10 28.12
N ASP A 423 19.65 -14.54 27.85
CA ASP A 423 19.96 -15.56 26.86
C ASP A 423 19.18 -16.85 27.15
N THR A 424 18.49 -17.39 26.15
CA THR A 424 17.68 -18.59 26.33
C THR A 424 17.69 -19.47 25.09
N THR A 425 17.38 -20.75 25.27
CA THR A 425 17.19 -21.69 24.16
C THR A 425 15.73 -22.09 24.11
N LEU A 426 15.08 -21.77 23.00
CA LEU A 426 13.66 -21.99 22.79
C LEU A 426 13.44 -23.15 21.83
N ASP A 427 12.46 -23.99 22.11
CA ASP A 427 11.95 -24.99 21.18
C ASP A 427 10.93 -24.32 20.27
N LEU A 428 11.31 -24.09 19.01
CA LEU A 428 10.54 -23.33 18.04
C LEU A 428 10.34 -24.13 16.76
N GLN A 429 9.29 -23.79 16.02
CA GLN A 429 9.26 -24.11 14.61
C GLN A 429 10.04 -23.02 13.86
N MET A 430 11.10 -23.44 13.16
CA MET A 430 11.84 -22.60 12.23
C MET A 430 11.48 -22.98 10.80
N TYR A 431 11.79 -22.12 9.85
CA TYR A 431 11.73 -22.46 8.43
C TYR A 431 13.12 -22.56 7.82
N TYR A 432 13.32 -23.56 6.97
CA TYR A 432 14.35 -23.51 5.93
C TYR A 432 13.69 -23.10 4.60
N ILE A 433 14.34 -22.19 3.88
CA ILE A 433 13.94 -21.80 2.52
C ILE A 433 14.35 -22.94 1.57
N ALA A 434 13.38 -23.66 1.03
CA ALA A 434 13.62 -24.79 0.14
C ALA A 434 13.77 -24.36 -1.33
N ASP A 435 13.02 -23.34 -1.75
CA ASP A 435 13.06 -22.77 -3.10
C ASP A 435 12.47 -21.36 -3.05
N TYR A 436 12.90 -20.49 -3.96
CA TYR A 436 12.32 -19.17 -4.22
C TYR A 436 12.74 -18.71 -5.62
N LYS A 437 12.07 -17.71 -6.16
CA LYS A 437 12.44 -17.04 -7.41
C LYS A 437 12.85 -15.62 -7.12
N THR A 438 13.91 -15.16 -7.78
CA THR A 438 14.42 -13.80 -7.67
C THR A 438 14.65 -13.22 -9.07
N PRO A 439 14.28 -11.96 -9.34
CA PRO A 439 14.50 -11.35 -10.64
C PRO A 439 15.98 -11.04 -10.88
N GLU A 440 16.39 -10.89 -12.15
CA GLU A 440 17.77 -10.49 -12.50
C GLU A 440 18.04 -9.00 -12.32
N ARG A 441 16.99 -8.18 -12.27
CA ARG A 441 17.07 -6.72 -12.17
C ARG A 441 16.32 -6.24 -10.93
N PRO A 442 16.80 -5.18 -10.27
CA PRO A 442 16.11 -4.62 -9.13
C PRO A 442 14.78 -4.00 -9.54
N TYR A 443 13.80 -4.11 -8.66
CA TYR A 443 12.50 -3.47 -8.69
C TYR A 443 12.38 -2.57 -7.46
N GLU A 444 12.26 -1.26 -7.66
CA GLU A 444 12.17 -0.27 -6.57
C GLU A 444 13.31 -0.37 -5.53
N GLY A 445 14.51 -0.72 -5.98
CA GLY A 445 15.70 -0.88 -5.13
C GLY A 445 15.89 -2.27 -4.52
N HIS A 446 15.01 -3.24 -4.84
CA HIS A 446 15.00 -4.57 -4.24
C HIS A 446 15.00 -5.70 -5.28
N TYR A 447 15.50 -6.87 -4.91
CA TYR A 447 15.32 -8.11 -5.66
C TYR A 447 14.14 -8.86 -5.08
N LEU A 448 12.94 -8.54 -5.57
CA LEU A 448 11.69 -9.01 -4.97
C LEU A 448 11.51 -10.53 -5.16
N HIS A 449 11.65 -11.30 -4.08
CA HIS A 449 11.52 -12.75 -4.10
C HIS A 449 10.06 -13.19 -4.22
N SER A 450 9.81 -14.32 -4.89
CA SER A 450 8.48 -14.90 -5.08
C SER A 450 8.52 -16.44 -5.08
N ASN A 451 7.34 -17.08 -5.12
CA ASN A 451 7.19 -18.54 -5.19
C ASN A 451 7.99 -19.30 -4.10
N VAL A 452 7.99 -18.75 -2.89
CA VAL A 452 8.77 -19.26 -1.77
C VAL A 452 8.21 -20.59 -1.28
N LYS A 453 9.06 -21.60 -1.18
CA LYS A 453 8.76 -22.91 -0.57
C LYS A 453 9.55 -23.05 0.71
N LEU A 454 8.88 -23.53 1.75
CA LEU A 454 9.44 -23.64 3.10
C LEU A 454 9.46 -25.09 3.56
N THR A 455 10.44 -25.43 4.40
CA THR A 455 10.46 -26.68 5.17
C THR A 455 10.38 -26.33 6.66
N PRO A 456 9.19 -26.45 7.29
CA PRO A 456 9.04 -26.25 8.72
C PRO A 456 9.80 -27.32 9.50
N THR A 457 10.61 -26.88 10.47
CA THR A 457 11.47 -27.76 11.27
C THR A 457 11.38 -27.36 12.73
N GLY A 458 10.97 -28.31 13.59
CA GLY A 458 11.05 -28.13 15.04
C GLY A 458 12.51 -28.20 15.49
N MET A 459 12.99 -27.17 16.19
CA MET A 459 14.37 -27.14 16.66
C MET A 459 14.58 -26.22 17.88
N LYS A 460 15.55 -26.61 18.70
CA LYS A 460 16.07 -25.79 19.79
C LYS A 460 17.02 -24.73 19.23
N VAL A 461 16.69 -23.46 19.40
CA VAL A 461 17.49 -22.33 18.91
C VAL A 461 17.82 -21.40 20.06
N LYS A 462 19.10 -21.02 20.15
CA LYS A 462 19.57 -20.02 21.11
C LYS A 462 19.19 -18.62 20.62
N PHE A 463 18.54 -17.85 21.48
CA PHE A 463 18.29 -16.42 21.37
C PHE A 463 18.99 -15.69 22.52
N TYR A 464 19.23 -14.40 22.32
CA TYR A 464 20.00 -13.57 23.24
C TYR A 464 19.11 -12.58 23.98
N ALA A 465 19.59 -12.13 25.14
CA ALA A 465 18.97 -11.00 25.84
C ALA A 465 18.80 -9.80 24.87
N GLY A 466 17.59 -9.23 24.83
CA GLY A 466 17.25 -8.14 23.92
C GLY A 466 16.57 -8.55 22.60
N ASP A 467 16.60 -9.84 22.22
CA ASP A 467 15.80 -10.34 21.09
C ASP A 467 14.30 -10.16 21.37
N TYR A 468 13.52 -9.96 20.31
CA TYR A 468 12.13 -9.51 20.41
C TYR A 468 11.15 -10.67 20.34
N VAL A 469 10.08 -10.57 21.15
CA VAL A 469 8.94 -11.46 21.16
C VAL A 469 7.70 -10.66 20.76
N VAL A 470 7.00 -11.15 19.73
CA VAL A 470 5.81 -10.53 19.17
C VAL A 470 4.64 -11.51 19.31
N TYR A 471 3.78 -11.28 20.30
CA TYR A 471 2.56 -12.09 20.47
C TYR A 471 1.52 -11.74 19.40
N THR A 472 0.80 -12.76 18.94
CA THR A 472 -0.21 -12.65 17.86
C THR A 472 -1.64 -12.57 18.42
N ASN A 473 -1.81 -11.81 19.50
CA ASN A 473 -3.07 -11.51 20.17
C ASN A 473 -3.43 -10.02 20.03
N GLN A 474 -3.10 -9.43 18.87
CA GLN A 474 -3.21 -8.00 18.60
C GLN A 474 -4.16 -7.72 17.43
N ALA A 475 -4.80 -6.54 17.41
CA ALA A 475 -5.62 -6.11 16.27
C ALA A 475 -4.82 -6.02 14.95
N LEU A 476 -3.50 -5.87 15.04
CA LEU A 476 -2.57 -5.77 13.91
C LEU A 476 -1.97 -7.11 13.48
N ASN A 477 -2.52 -8.25 13.93
CA ASN A 477 -2.03 -9.58 13.55
C ASN A 477 -1.88 -9.75 12.04
N ARG A 478 -2.76 -9.13 11.25
CA ARG A 478 -2.70 -9.18 9.79
C ARG A 478 -1.38 -8.60 9.26
N TYR A 479 -0.99 -7.39 9.68
CA TYR A 479 0.31 -6.81 9.35
C TYR A 479 1.47 -7.69 9.84
N ILE A 480 1.41 -8.21 11.07
CA ILE A 480 2.46 -9.06 11.65
C ILE A 480 2.68 -10.32 10.81
N VAL A 481 1.62 -11.07 10.52
CA VAL A 481 1.69 -12.35 9.83
C VAL A 481 2.04 -12.15 8.36
N GLU A 482 1.38 -11.23 7.66
CA GLU A 482 1.63 -11.00 6.23
C GLU A 482 3.04 -10.46 5.95
N THR A 483 3.66 -9.74 6.90
CA THR A 483 5.04 -9.24 6.73
C THR A 483 6.12 -10.22 7.19
N LEU A 484 5.84 -11.10 8.17
CA LEU A 484 6.82 -12.07 8.69
C LEU A 484 6.79 -13.44 8.03
N GLU A 485 5.66 -13.89 7.49
CA GLU A 485 5.59 -15.18 6.80
C GLU A 485 6.23 -15.07 5.41
N PRO A 486 7.30 -15.84 5.10
CA PRO A 486 8.09 -15.65 3.88
C PRO A 486 7.33 -15.82 2.55
N GLN A 487 6.17 -16.49 2.59
CA GLN A 487 5.33 -16.74 1.43
C GLN A 487 4.39 -15.57 1.10
N GLY A 488 4.32 -14.53 1.95
CA GLY A 488 3.56 -13.32 1.68
C GLY A 488 4.09 -12.55 0.47
N VAL A 489 3.18 -12.12 -0.41
CA VAL A 489 3.50 -11.39 -1.67
C VAL A 489 4.32 -10.11 -1.44
N ASP A 490 4.15 -9.49 -0.27
CA ASP A 490 4.86 -8.29 0.18
C ASP A 490 5.51 -8.52 1.56
N SER A 491 5.92 -9.74 1.88
CA SER A 491 6.64 -10.03 3.13
C SER A 491 8.02 -9.36 3.17
N PHE A 492 8.60 -9.20 4.36
CA PHE A 492 9.98 -8.71 4.49
C PHE A 492 10.99 -9.64 3.80
N PHE A 493 10.70 -10.95 3.75
CA PHE A 493 11.49 -11.87 2.95
C PHE A 493 11.33 -11.61 1.45
N ALA A 494 10.11 -11.42 0.94
CA ALA A 494 9.89 -11.04 -0.45
C ALA A 494 10.66 -9.77 -0.80
N TRP A 495 10.63 -8.77 0.07
CA TRP A 495 11.41 -7.54 -0.05
C TRP A 495 12.89 -7.68 0.33
N ASN A 496 13.45 -8.89 0.38
CA ASN A 496 14.88 -9.17 0.51
C ASN A 496 15.58 -8.71 1.81
N PHE A 497 14.83 -8.49 2.90
CA PHE A 497 15.39 -8.00 4.18
C PHE A 497 16.29 -9.04 4.87
N PHE A 498 16.19 -10.31 4.49
CA PHE A 498 16.86 -11.43 5.15
C PHE A 498 17.90 -12.14 4.27
N ASP A 499 18.28 -11.56 3.13
CA ASP A 499 19.11 -12.23 2.11
C ASP A 499 20.46 -12.76 2.60
N SER A 500 20.99 -12.22 3.70
CA SER A 500 22.25 -12.71 4.27
C SER A 500 22.20 -14.18 4.71
N VAL A 501 21.01 -14.74 4.99
CA VAL A 501 20.82 -16.17 5.31
C VAL A 501 20.85 -17.08 4.08
N LEU A 502 20.74 -16.52 2.87
CA LEU A 502 20.70 -17.27 1.61
C LEU A 502 22.10 -17.68 1.13
N GLY A 503 23.16 -17.16 1.75
CA GLY A 503 24.54 -17.47 1.39
C GLY A 503 25.26 -18.28 2.48
N GLU A 504 25.85 -19.40 2.07
CA GLU A 504 26.69 -20.26 2.91
C GLU A 504 27.95 -19.50 3.37
N LYS A 505 28.40 -19.75 4.59
CA LYS A 505 29.55 -19.16 5.28
C LYS A 505 30.63 -20.20 5.57
N GLU A 506 30.25 -21.44 5.84
CA GLU A 506 31.18 -22.52 6.16
C GLU A 506 31.32 -23.51 5.02
N GLY A 507 32.52 -24.05 4.82
CA GLY A 507 32.79 -25.06 3.80
C GLY A 507 33.88 -26.02 4.25
N TYR A 508 34.41 -26.80 3.31
CA TYR A 508 35.49 -27.73 3.56
C TYR A 508 36.48 -27.75 2.39
N SER A 509 37.70 -28.22 2.67
CA SER A 509 38.67 -28.57 1.63
C SER A 509 38.60 -30.08 1.39
N ASP A 510 38.42 -30.50 0.14
CA ASP A 510 38.19 -31.90 -0.23
C ASP A 510 39.21 -32.86 0.42
N TYR A 511 40.51 -32.57 0.31
CA TYR A 511 41.56 -33.43 0.86
C TYR A 511 41.58 -33.53 2.40
N VAL A 512 41.00 -32.56 3.09
CA VAL A 512 40.91 -32.56 4.57
C VAL A 512 39.70 -33.34 5.01
N PHE A 513 38.56 -33.14 4.34
CA PHE A 513 37.29 -33.75 4.75
C PHE A 513 37.10 -35.18 4.25
N GLU A 514 37.82 -35.62 3.22
CA GLU A 514 37.68 -36.95 2.60
C GLU A 514 37.72 -38.10 3.65
N ASP A 515 38.76 -38.13 4.49
CA ASP A 515 38.94 -39.18 5.49
C ASP A 515 37.85 -39.14 6.58
N ASP A 516 37.45 -37.95 7.00
CA ASP A 516 36.37 -37.74 7.97
C ASP A 516 35.01 -38.15 7.38
N ALA A 517 34.73 -37.81 6.12
CA ALA A 517 33.53 -38.20 5.40
C ALA A 517 33.43 -39.72 5.27
N ALA A 518 34.54 -40.39 4.95
CA ALA A 518 34.61 -41.84 4.91
C ALA A 518 34.37 -42.46 6.29
N ALA A 519 34.93 -41.88 7.36
CA ALA A 519 34.68 -42.31 8.72
C ALA A 519 33.20 -42.12 9.14
N LEU A 520 32.58 -40.99 8.77
CA LEU A 520 31.17 -40.72 9.00
C LEU A 520 30.28 -41.77 8.33
N LEU A 521 30.52 -42.08 7.05
CA LEU A 521 29.75 -43.09 6.31
C LEU A 521 29.88 -44.50 6.90
N LYS A 522 31.04 -44.85 7.48
CA LYS A 522 31.24 -46.14 8.17
C LYS A 522 30.50 -46.19 9.49
N LYS A 523 30.43 -45.06 10.21
CA LYS A 523 29.79 -44.95 11.52
C LYS A 523 28.27 -44.79 11.46
N ASP A 524 27.76 -44.19 10.39
CA ASP A 524 26.35 -43.89 10.17
C ASP A 524 25.81 -44.62 8.92
N PRO A 525 25.26 -45.85 9.08
CA PRO A 525 24.67 -46.60 7.98
C PRO A 525 23.48 -45.90 7.31
N GLU A 526 22.75 -45.05 8.03
CA GLU A 526 21.63 -44.29 7.47
C GLU A 526 22.13 -43.20 6.52
N LEU A 527 23.19 -42.48 6.90
CA LEU A 527 23.87 -41.53 6.01
C LEU A 527 24.43 -42.23 4.76
N ARG A 528 25.02 -43.41 4.93
CA ARG A 528 25.49 -44.22 3.79
C ARG A 528 24.35 -44.58 2.86
N LYS A 529 23.23 -45.07 3.41
CA LYS A 529 22.04 -45.39 2.63
C LYS A 529 21.50 -44.18 1.87
N LYS A 530 21.43 -43.01 2.51
CA LYS A 530 20.99 -41.76 1.85
C LYS A 530 21.87 -41.40 0.65
N LEU A 531 23.19 -41.53 0.79
CA LEU A 531 24.13 -41.27 -0.31
C LEU A 531 23.93 -42.28 -1.45
N ASP A 532 23.81 -43.56 -1.14
CA ASP A 532 23.64 -44.61 -2.16
C ASP A 532 22.28 -44.48 -2.88
N ASP A 533 21.21 -44.15 -2.16
CA ASP A 533 19.89 -43.85 -2.72
C ASP A 533 19.93 -42.61 -3.66
N GLU A 534 20.67 -41.56 -3.28
CA GLU A 534 20.81 -40.35 -4.09
C GLU A 534 21.64 -40.63 -5.35
N LYS A 535 22.72 -41.40 -5.24
CA LYS A 535 23.53 -41.84 -6.39
C LYS A 535 22.70 -42.62 -7.40
N ALA A 536 21.78 -43.46 -6.94
CA ALA A 536 20.90 -44.23 -7.83
C ALA A 536 19.93 -43.32 -8.63
N LYS A 537 19.53 -42.18 -8.07
CA LYS A 537 18.55 -41.26 -8.68
C LYS A 537 19.19 -40.12 -9.48
N ASN A 538 20.44 -39.77 -9.17
CA ASN A 538 21.12 -38.60 -9.70
C ASN A 538 22.46 -38.97 -10.37
N PRO A 539 22.47 -39.22 -11.71
CA PRO A 539 23.69 -39.57 -12.44
C PRO A 539 24.80 -38.52 -12.36
N GLN A 540 24.46 -37.24 -12.19
CA GLN A 540 25.47 -36.18 -12.06
C GLN A 540 26.22 -36.30 -10.73
N LEU A 541 25.50 -36.59 -9.65
CA LEU A 541 26.10 -36.85 -8.33
C LEU A 541 26.88 -38.16 -8.33
N ALA A 542 26.31 -39.24 -8.89
CA ALA A 542 26.95 -40.56 -8.96
C ALA A 542 28.32 -40.54 -9.65
N ASN A 543 28.49 -39.68 -10.65
CA ASN A 543 29.72 -39.56 -11.44
C ASN A 543 30.62 -38.39 -11.00
N SER A 544 30.38 -37.79 -9.82
CA SER A 544 31.20 -36.69 -9.31
C SER A 544 31.63 -36.94 -7.85
N ALA A 545 32.94 -37.12 -7.63
CA ALA A 545 33.52 -37.28 -6.30
C ALA A 545 33.19 -36.07 -5.40
N ARG A 546 33.37 -34.86 -5.92
CA ARG A 546 33.02 -33.61 -5.24
C ARG A 546 31.54 -33.54 -4.85
N ALA A 547 30.63 -33.97 -5.73
CA ALA A 547 29.20 -33.95 -5.42
C ALA A 547 28.83 -34.96 -4.32
N GLN A 548 29.44 -36.14 -4.31
CA GLN A 548 29.26 -37.13 -3.25
C GLN A 548 29.83 -36.64 -1.92
N LEU A 549 31.03 -36.07 -1.92
CA LEU A 549 31.65 -35.51 -0.71
C LEU A 549 30.82 -34.36 -0.14
N ASN A 550 30.30 -33.47 -1.01
CA ASN A 550 29.38 -32.40 -0.61
C ASN A 550 28.05 -32.93 -0.06
N PHE A 551 27.53 -34.03 -0.62
CA PHE A 551 26.34 -34.67 -0.07
C PHE A 551 26.57 -35.18 1.35
N VAL A 552 27.72 -35.82 1.61
CA VAL A 552 28.11 -36.26 2.96
C VAL A 552 28.25 -35.07 3.89
N TYR A 553 28.95 -34.01 3.46
CA TYR A 553 29.11 -32.78 4.24
C TYR A 553 27.75 -32.19 4.64
N ARG A 554 26.84 -31.96 3.67
CA ARG A 554 25.50 -31.39 3.89
C ARG A 554 24.60 -32.21 4.82
N ASN A 555 24.87 -33.51 4.94
CA ASN A 555 24.15 -34.41 5.83
C ASN A 555 24.95 -34.76 7.09
N SER A 556 26.07 -34.08 7.36
CA SER A 556 26.93 -34.28 8.53
C SER A 556 26.66 -33.24 9.63
N PRO A 557 27.16 -33.48 10.87
CA PRO A 557 27.11 -32.48 11.94
C PRO A 557 27.91 -31.20 11.66
N TYR A 558 28.81 -31.21 10.67
CA TYR A 558 29.66 -30.06 10.33
C TYR A 558 28.95 -29.02 9.46
N PHE A 559 27.86 -29.39 8.78
CA PHE A 559 27.10 -28.45 7.97
C PHE A 559 26.45 -27.37 8.83
N GLU A 560 26.63 -26.10 8.44
CA GLU A 560 26.05 -25.00 9.19
C GLU A 560 24.51 -25.03 9.13
N LYS A 561 23.87 -24.87 10.29
CA LYS A 561 22.39 -24.84 10.40
C LYS A 561 21.79 -23.47 10.11
N THR A 562 22.64 -22.49 9.82
CA THR A 562 22.27 -21.09 9.53
C THR A 562 21.96 -20.89 8.06
N TYR A 563 22.57 -21.66 7.16
CA TYR A 563 22.32 -21.58 5.73
C TYR A 563 20.86 -21.89 5.40
N LEU A 564 20.22 -20.99 4.63
CA LEU A 564 18.80 -21.02 4.24
C LEU A 564 17.81 -21.06 5.41
N ARG A 565 18.24 -20.92 6.67
CA ARG A 565 17.32 -20.88 7.80
C ARG A 565 16.76 -19.47 7.96
N TYR A 566 15.45 -19.34 7.79
CA TYR A 566 14.75 -18.10 8.08
C TYR A 566 14.96 -17.71 9.55
N PRO A 567 15.35 -16.47 9.86
CA PRO A 567 15.84 -16.12 11.19
C PRO A 567 14.74 -15.88 12.22
N VAL A 568 13.49 -15.69 11.78
CA VAL A 568 12.35 -15.49 12.67
C VAL A 568 11.78 -16.85 13.08
N GLY A 569 11.72 -17.10 14.38
CA GLY A 569 11.18 -18.33 14.93
C GLY A 569 9.69 -18.23 15.26
N ARG A 570 8.98 -19.34 15.13
CA ARG A 570 7.55 -19.47 15.44
C ARG A 570 7.37 -20.28 16.73
N LEU A 571 6.85 -19.62 17.77
CA LEU A 571 6.49 -20.29 19.01
C LEU A 571 5.04 -20.79 18.91
N LEU A 572 4.87 -22.11 18.77
CA LEU A 572 3.54 -22.70 18.52
C LEU A 572 2.74 -23.00 19.79
N THR A 573 3.41 -23.08 20.95
CA THR A 573 2.80 -23.44 22.23
C THR A 573 3.01 -22.34 23.27
N GLY A 574 2.13 -22.27 24.26
CA GLY A 574 2.24 -21.33 25.37
C GLY A 574 3.45 -21.64 26.24
N THR A 575 4.61 -21.05 25.91
CA THR A 575 5.82 -21.13 26.72
C THR A 575 5.93 -19.89 27.60
N LYS A 576 6.20 -20.08 28.89
CA LYS A 576 6.47 -18.97 29.81
C LYS A 576 7.84 -18.37 29.46
N LEU A 577 7.83 -17.14 28.97
CA LEU A 577 9.04 -16.39 28.64
C LEU A 577 9.31 -15.35 29.73
N ASP A 578 10.58 -15.12 30.03
CA ASP A 578 11.02 -14.02 30.89
C ASP A 578 11.27 -12.78 30.01
N LEU A 579 10.44 -11.75 30.20
CA LEU A 579 10.31 -10.63 29.28
C LEU A 579 10.45 -9.27 29.97
N GLN A 580 11.08 -8.32 29.30
CA GLN A 580 11.16 -6.90 29.67
C GLN A 580 10.02 -6.08 29.06
#